data_AF-A0A920V8P9-F1
#
_entry.id   AF-A0A920V8P9-F1
#
_cell.length_a   1.000
_cell.length_b   1.000
_cell.length_c   1.000
_cell.angle_alpha   90.00
_cell.angle_beta   90.00
_cell.angle_gamma   90.00
#
_symmetry.space_group_name_H-M   'P 1'
#
loop_
_entity.id
_entity.type
_entity.pdbx_description
1 polymer ?
#
loop_
_entity_poly.entity_id
_entity_poly.type
_entity_poly.pdbx_seq_one_letter_code
_entity_poly.pdbx_strand_id
1 'polypeptide(L)' 'MVFQQFNLFPHLSILDNCTLAPIWEKKIPKLKAEKIAMKKLER' A
#
# COMPACT_ATOMS: atom_id res chain seq x y z
N MET A 1 12.54 4.73 -0.03
CA MET A 1 13.65 4.02 0.64
C MET A 1 13.21 2.58 0.82
N VAL A 2 14.01 1.59 0.42
CA VAL A 2 13.70 0.16 0.55
C VAL A 2 14.68 -0.42 1.56
N PHE A 3 14.18 -1.18 2.53
CA PHE A 3 14.98 -1.79 3.58
C PHE A 3 15.41 -3.20 3.16
N GLN A 4 16.57 -3.66 3.64
CA GLN A 4 17.08 -5.01 3.38
C GLN A 4 16.17 -6.09 3.98
N GLN A 5 15.56 -5.81 5.13
CA GLN A 5 14.49 -6.62 5.70
C GLN A 5 13.14 -5.99 5.36
N PHE A 6 12.18 -6.86 5.03
CA PHE A 6 10.83 -6.46 4.70
C PHE A 6 10.11 -5.93 5.95
N ASN A 7 10.10 -4.61 6.14
CA ASN A 7 9.29 -3.91 7.13
C ASN A 7 7.81 -3.86 6.70
N LEU A 8 7.22 -5.02 6.40
CA LEU A 8 5.79 -5.13 6.17
C LEU A 8 5.07 -5.34 7.50
N PHE A 9 3.85 -4.82 7.60
CA PHE A 9 2.97 -5.11 8.72
C PHE A 9 2.38 -6.52 8.54
N PRO A 10 2.73 -7.50 9.39
CA PRO A 10 2.33 -8.91 9.20
C PRO A 10 0.84 -9.16 9.47
N HIS A 11 0.16 -8.22 10.12
CA HIS A 11 -1.27 -8.27 10.41
C HIS A 11 -2.12 -7.62 9.30
N LEU A 12 -1.50 -7.03 8.28
CA LEU A 12 -2.18 -6.38 7.16
C LEU A 12 -1.95 -7.17 5.88
N SER A 13 -2.94 -7.16 4.99
CA SER A 13 -2.77 -7.74 3.65
C SER A 13 -1.72 -6.94 2.85
N ILE A 14 -1.21 -7.52 1.76
CA ILE A 14 -0.26 -6.83 0.86
C ILE A 14 -0.92 -5.56 0.28
N LEU A 15 -2.20 -5.64 -0.08
CA LEU A 15 -2.98 -4.52 -0.59
C LEU A 15 -3.14 -3.42 0.47
N ASP A 16 -3.41 -3.79 1.72
CA ASP A 16 -3.51 -2.84 2.83
C ASP A 16 -2.16 -2.18 3.12
N ASN A 17 -1.06 -2.94 3.14
CA ASN A 17 0.29 -2.39 3.28
C ASN A 17 0.60 -1.35 2.19
N CYS A 18 0.24 -1.63 0.93
CA CYS A 18 0.46 -0.71 -0.19
C CYS A 18 -0.48 0.50 -0.19
N THR A 19 -1.68 0.39 0.38
CA THR A 19 -2.68 1.48 0.41
C THR A 19 -2.64 2.32 1.69
N LEU A 20 -2.06 1.81 2.79
CA LEU A 20 -1.96 2.50 4.07
C LEU A 20 -1.27 3.87 3.93
N ALA A 21 -0.08 3.89 3.32
CA ALA A 21 0.71 5.10 3.13
C ALA A 21 -0.03 6.18 2.32
N PRO A 22 -0.59 5.91 1.11
CA PRO A 22 -1.29 6.95 0.37
C PRO A 22 -2.60 7.40 1.03
N ILE A 23 -3.32 6.52 1.74
CA ILE A 23 -4.55 6.92 2.46
C ILE A 23 -4.20 7.89 3.59
N TRP A 24 -3.17 7.60 4.39
CA TRP A 24 -2.83 8.42 5.55
C TRP A 24 -2.08 9.70 5.18
N GLU A 25 -1.09 9.62 4.30
CA GLU A 25 -0.30 10.78 3.91
C GLU A 25 -1.05 11.70 2.94
N LYS A 26 -1.72 11.12 1.93
CA LYS A 26 -2.35 11.88 0.84
C LYS A 26 -3.86 12.02 0.99
N LYS A 27 -4.46 11.48 2.06
CA LYS A 27 -5.91 11.52 2.35
C LYS A 27 -6.76 11.08 1.15
N ILE A 28 -6.24 10.17 0.32
CA ILE A 28 -7.00 9.69 -0.83
C ILE A 28 -8.06 8.68 -0.38
N PRO A 29 -9.22 8.61 -1.05
CA PRO A 29 -10.25 7.62 -0.75
C PRO A 29 -9.73 6.20 -0.94
N LYS A 30 -10.15 5.27 -0.08
CA LYS A 30 -9.74 3.86 -0.09
C LYS A 30 -9.86 3.22 -1.47
N LEU A 31 -11.01 3.40 -2.13
CA LEU A 31 -11.29 2.94 -3.50
C LEU A 31 -10.27 3.39 -4.55
N LYS A 32 -9.73 4.61 -4.41
CA LYS A 32 -8.71 5.15 -5.32
C LYS A 32 -7.33 4.59 -4.98
N ALA A 33 -7.02 4.43 -3.70
CA ALA A 33 -5.78 3.81 -3.25
C ALA A 33 -5.67 2.35 -3.73
N GLU A 34 -6.75 1.58 -3.60
CA GLU A 34 -6.81 0.17 -4.03
C GLU A 34 -6.56 0.02 -5.54
N LYS A 35 -7.19 0.87 -6.37
CA LYS A 35 -6.93 0.89 -7.83
C LYS A 35 -5.47 1.19 -8.16
N ILE A 36 -4.84 2.11 -7.43
CA ILE A 36 -3.42 2.45 -7.62
C ILE A 36 -2.52 1.30 -7.18
N ALA A 37 -2.85 0.64 -6.07
CA ALA A 37 -2.11 -0.51 -5.57
C ALA A 37 -2.22 -1.71 -6.52
N MET A 38 -3.41 -2.05 -7.01
CA MET A 38 -3.62 -3.12 -7.99
C MET A 38 -2.83 -2.88 -9.26
N LYS A 39 -2.87 -1.66 -9.82
CA LYS A 39 -2.06 -1.30 -10.99
C LYS A 39 -0.54 -1.45 -10.77
N LYS A 40 -0.08 -1.32 -9.52
CA LYS A 40 1.34 -1.50 -9.15
C LYS A 40 1.71 -2.96 -8.90
N LEU A 41 0.74 -3.81 -8.58
CA LEU A 41 0.92 -5.25 -8.33
C LEU A 41 0.83 -6.09 -9.62
N GLU A 42 0.17 -5.59 -10.66
CA GLU A 42 0.02 -6.26 -11.97
C GLU A 42 1.29 -6.24 -12.84
N ARG A 43 2.47 -5.90 -12.30
CA ARG A 43 3.71 -5.76 -13.06
C ARG A 43 4.89 -6.41 -12.34
#